data_AF-A0A4S4AXM5-F1
#
_entry.id   AF-A0A4S4AXM5-F1
#
_cell.length_a   1.000
_cell.length_b   1.000
_cell.length_c   1.000
_cell.angle_alpha   90.00
_cell.angle_beta   90.00
_cell.angle_gamma   90.00
#
_symmetry.space_group_name_H-M   'P 1'
#
loop_
_entity.id
_entity.type
_entity.pdbx_description
1 polymer ?
#
loop_
_entity_poly.entity_id
_entity_poly.type
_entity_poly.pdbx_seq_one_letter_code
_entity_poly.pdbx_strand_id
1 'polypeptide(L)'
;MPPVVDSELHHPAHHQSHHALFLSRRMLVLCCVFCAITIALAVSEAVRNGFYYSHALFPLVSVVFAVFAYQQFHRPLHTLGSMRAVLREARRGRLHKRITRTAKLGEVGQVAWELNEMLDLVETYFKEVSTCFARAAKGEYHRRALDGAMPGQFAESMHRINEALQAMEDNAHYIARNRLSSGMHGLNMSKLLGNLQGNQSDLSTVSREMDEVTQIADDNLVAARESRQTAEEISGALENIGTRMEEMRLAAEELGEASRQIDRTILIIAEISDQTNLLALNAAIEAARAGEHGRGFAVVADEVRKLAERTKSAASEVGGIIEGLRGRVDGMIGQTGQASELSSAAAGRVTDFRARFQRLADSSERTLQLLDRAKDVSDASLAKLDHVLYMQNAYMAIERNGEGDEAGRAAQSAQDAELGRWYLHGTGHTRFGATAAFRRIAKPNERVHERVHEVLGLLGQNWENDPALCERMVAAMREAEAASSEVLASIDAMVAERHG
;
A
#
# COMPACT_ATOMS: atom_id res chain seq x y z
N MET A 1 41.37 -10.70 -18.44
CA MET A 1 42.17 -10.60 -19.66
C MET A 1 43.23 -11.70 -19.62
N PRO A 2 43.07 -12.78 -20.39
CA PRO A 2 44.17 -13.72 -20.60
C PRO A 2 45.23 -13.03 -21.48
N PRO A 3 46.51 -13.45 -21.41
CA PRO A 3 47.54 -12.88 -22.25
C PRO A 3 47.23 -13.20 -23.71
N VAL A 4 47.33 -12.18 -24.55
CA VAL A 4 47.28 -12.33 -26.01
C VAL A 4 48.37 -13.32 -26.38
N VAL A 5 47.94 -14.49 -26.85
CA VAL A 5 48.80 -15.48 -27.49
C VAL A 5 49.36 -14.79 -28.73
N ASP A 6 50.64 -14.43 -28.68
CA ASP A 6 51.45 -14.17 -29.87
C ASP A 6 51.53 -15.48 -30.66
N SER A 7 50.46 -15.79 -31.40
CA SER A 7 50.52 -16.81 -32.44
C SER A 7 51.29 -16.18 -33.59
N GLU A 8 52.59 -16.47 -33.66
CA GLU A 8 53.36 -16.36 -34.89
C GLU A 8 52.55 -17.01 -36.01
N LEU A 9 51.90 -16.18 -36.83
CA LEU A 9 51.39 -16.58 -38.14
C LEU A 9 52.61 -16.86 -39.02
N HIS A 10 53.19 -18.04 -38.80
CA HIS A 10 54.06 -18.71 -39.74
C HIS A 10 53.25 -18.99 -41.01
N HIS A 11 53.40 -18.11 -42.01
CA HIS A 11 53.09 -18.47 -43.38
C HIS A 11 54.36 -18.43 -44.25
N PRO A 12 54.58 -19.48 -45.08
CA PRO A 12 55.80 -19.72 -45.82
C PRO A 12 55.78 -18.90 -47.11
N ALA A 13 56.40 -17.72 -47.10
CA ALA A 13 56.54 -16.91 -48.31
C ALA A 13 57.93 -16.29 -48.41
N HIS A 14 58.98 -17.12 -48.36
CA HIS A 14 60.34 -16.71 -48.72
C HIS A 14 61.18 -17.89 -49.22
N HIS A 15 60.71 -18.61 -50.25
CA HIS A 15 61.56 -19.61 -50.94
C HIS A 15 61.82 -19.36 -52.43
N GLN A 16 61.20 -18.35 -53.06
CA GLN A 16 61.27 -18.21 -54.53
C GLN A 16 62.36 -17.27 -55.08
N SER A 17 63.31 -16.76 -54.29
CA SER A 17 64.31 -15.80 -54.85
C SER A 17 65.71 -15.83 -54.22
N HIS A 18 66.12 -16.90 -53.54
CA HIS A 18 67.45 -16.94 -52.91
C HIS A 18 68.63 -17.01 -53.88
N HIS A 19 68.40 -17.39 -55.15
CA HIS A 19 69.44 -17.47 -56.19
C HIS A 19 69.30 -16.44 -57.31
N ALA A 20 68.31 -15.53 -57.23
CA ALA A 20 68.11 -14.50 -58.23
C ALA A 20 68.74 -13.17 -57.78
N LEU A 21 69.76 -12.69 -58.51
CA LEU A 21 70.24 -11.31 -58.38
C LEU A 21 69.04 -10.34 -58.42
N PHE A 22 68.98 -9.37 -57.50
CA PHE A 22 67.97 -8.30 -57.55
C PHE A 22 67.95 -7.64 -58.93
N LEU A 23 66.78 -7.22 -59.39
CA LEU A 23 66.56 -6.75 -60.76
C LEU A 23 67.50 -5.59 -61.16
N SER A 24 67.90 -4.74 -60.20
CA SER A 24 68.92 -3.70 -60.39
C SER A 24 70.33 -4.25 -60.61
N ARG A 25 70.72 -5.30 -59.88
CA ARG A 25 72.01 -5.98 -60.06
C ARG A 25 72.03 -6.78 -61.36
N ARG A 26 70.91 -7.39 -61.77
CA ARG A 26 70.78 -8.05 -63.08
C ARG A 26 70.93 -7.05 -64.23
N MET A 27 70.29 -5.89 -64.12
CA MET A 27 70.41 -4.82 -65.13
C MET A 27 71.86 -4.32 -65.25
N LEU A 28 72.53 -4.09 -64.11
CA LEU A 28 73.94 -3.71 -64.12
C LEU A 28 74.82 -4.78 -64.78
N VAL A 29 74.63 -6.06 -64.42
CA VAL A 29 75.37 -7.18 -65.02
C VAL A 29 75.09 -7.29 -66.52
N LEU A 30 73.84 -7.14 -66.96
CA LEU A 30 73.49 -7.13 -68.38
C LEU A 30 74.16 -5.98 -69.14
N CYS A 31 74.15 -4.76 -68.58
CA CYS A 31 74.87 -3.62 -69.14
C CYS A 31 76.39 -3.88 -69.21
N CYS A 32 76.98 -4.42 -68.14
CA CYS A 32 78.42 -4.74 -68.11
C CYS A 32 78.80 -5.84 -69.10
N VAL A 33 77.99 -6.90 -69.21
CA VAL A 33 78.20 -8.00 -70.16
C VAL A 33 78.04 -7.51 -71.60
N PHE A 34 77.03 -6.67 -71.88
CA PHE A 34 76.85 -6.03 -73.18
C PHE A 34 78.07 -5.16 -73.56
N CYS A 35 78.57 -4.34 -72.64
CA CYS A 35 79.81 -3.58 -72.85
C CYS A 35 81.03 -4.48 -73.04
N ALA A 36 81.18 -5.56 -72.25
CA ALA A 36 82.31 -6.46 -72.35
C ALA A 36 82.33 -7.22 -73.68
N ILE A 37 81.17 -7.69 -74.16
CA ILE A 37 81.04 -8.37 -75.45
C ILE A 37 81.37 -7.42 -76.60
N THR A 38 80.83 -6.19 -76.57
CA THR A 38 81.07 -5.19 -77.62
C THR A 38 82.53 -4.73 -77.66
N ILE A 39 83.18 -4.55 -76.50
CA ILE A 39 84.62 -4.27 -76.39
C ILE A 39 85.45 -5.45 -76.90
N ALA A 40 85.12 -6.69 -76.49
CA ALA A 40 85.86 -7.89 -76.91
C ALA A 40 85.77 -8.10 -78.43
N LEU A 41 84.59 -7.90 -79.03
CA LEU A 41 84.41 -7.94 -80.48
C LEU A 41 85.22 -6.86 -81.19
N ALA A 42 85.21 -5.61 -80.69
CA ALA A 42 85.99 -4.51 -81.27
C ALA A 42 87.51 -4.75 -81.17
N VAL A 43 88.01 -5.29 -80.05
CA VAL A 43 89.41 -5.67 -79.87
C VAL A 43 89.79 -6.81 -80.80
N SER A 44 88.94 -7.84 -80.92
CA SER A 44 89.17 -8.97 -81.83
C SER A 44 89.22 -8.54 -83.30
N GLU A 45 88.41 -7.56 -83.69
CA GLU A 45 88.42 -6.97 -85.04
C GLU A 45 89.69 -6.14 -85.28
N ALA A 46 90.08 -5.31 -84.30
CA ALA A 46 91.26 -4.46 -84.38
C ALA A 46 92.58 -5.27 -84.45
N VAL A 47 92.65 -6.41 -83.77
CA VAL A 47 93.81 -7.32 -83.84
C VAL A 47 93.90 -8.02 -85.21
N ARG A 48 92.77 -8.32 -85.87
CA ARG A 48 92.75 -9.01 -87.17
C ARG A 48 92.97 -8.08 -88.36
N ASN A 49 92.41 -6.88 -88.34
CA ASN A 49 92.34 -6.00 -89.51
C ASN A 49 93.14 -4.69 -89.37
N GLY A 50 93.79 -4.44 -88.23
CA GLY A 50 94.47 -3.18 -87.91
C GLY A 50 93.56 -2.17 -87.20
N PHE A 51 94.15 -1.17 -86.52
CA PHE A 51 93.38 -0.22 -85.71
C PHE A 51 92.86 0.96 -86.55
N TYR A 52 91.54 1.13 -86.57
CA TYR A 52 90.83 2.26 -87.17
C TYR A 52 89.93 2.94 -86.14
N TYR A 53 89.76 4.26 -86.25
CA TYR A 53 88.89 5.03 -85.35
C TYR A 53 87.43 4.54 -85.34
N SER A 54 86.96 3.89 -86.41
CA SER A 54 85.64 3.25 -86.48
C SER A 54 85.45 2.10 -85.48
N HIS A 55 86.52 1.39 -85.10
CA HIS A 55 86.45 0.30 -84.12
C HIS A 55 86.27 0.79 -82.68
N ALA A 56 86.68 2.03 -82.38
CA ALA A 56 86.45 2.65 -81.06
C ALA A 56 85.02 3.22 -80.90
N LEU A 57 84.35 3.53 -82.01
CA LEU A 57 83.01 4.14 -82.00
C LEU A 57 81.93 3.19 -81.45
N PHE A 58 81.94 1.92 -81.85
CA PHE A 58 80.93 0.94 -81.42
C PHE A 58 80.95 0.65 -79.91
N PRO A 59 82.11 0.39 -79.27
CA PRO A 59 82.19 0.29 -77.81
C PRO A 59 81.76 1.58 -77.11
N LEU A 60 82.14 2.75 -77.63
CA LEU A 60 81.75 4.04 -77.05
C LEU A 60 80.23 4.21 -77.05
N VAL A 61 79.57 3.97 -78.20
CA VAL A 61 78.10 4.03 -78.32
C VAL A 61 77.43 2.99 -77.42
N SER A 62 78.02 1.79 -77.30
CA SER A 62 77.50 0.72 -76.43
C SER A 62 77.59 1.08 -74.95
N VAL A 63 78.69 1.72 -74.52
CA VAL A 63 78.85 2.25 -73.16
C VAL A 63 77.86 3.38 -72.90
N VAL A 64 77.70 4.33 -73.83
CA VAL A 64 76.70 5.42 -73.71
C VAL A 64 75.29 4.84 -73.62
N PHE A 65 74.94 3.86 -74.46
CA PHE A 65 73.65 3.19 -74.41
C PHE A 65 73.44 2.39 -73.11
N ALA A 66 74.46 1.67 -72.63
CA ALA A 66 74.39 0.93 -71.37
C ALA A 66 74.23 1.85 -70.16
N VAL A 67 74.90 3.01 -70.15
CA VAL A 67 74.74 4.06 -69.13
C VAL A 67 73.35 4.68 -69.21
N PHE A 68 72.87 5.01 -70.41
CA PHE A 68 71.52 5.53 -70.64
C PHE A 68 70.45 4.53 -70.17
N ALA A 69 70.55 3.27 -70.57
CA ALA A 69 69.64 2.20 -70.15
C ALA A 69 69.69 1.98 -68.63
N TYR A 70 70.88 1.96 -68.02
CA TYR A 70 71.01 1.84 -66.57
C TYR A 70 70.34 3.02 -65.85
N GLN A 71 70.56 4.25 -66.30
CA GLN A 71 69.95 5.45 -65.73
C GLN A 71 68.41 5.45 -65.87
N GLN A 72 67.90 5.04 -67.03
CA GLN A 72 66.46 4.95 -67.31
C GLN A 72 65.76 3.93 -66.39
N PHE A 73 66.37 2.75 -66.19
CA PHE A 73 65.78 1.68 -65.37
C PHE A 73 66.09 1.78 -63.87
N HIS A 74 67.08 2.58 -63.46
CA HIS A 74 67.43 2.72 -62.03
C HIS A 74 66.27 3.28 -61.19
N ARG A 75 65.54 4.28 -61.70
CA ARG A 75 64.44 4.91 -60.95
C ARG A 75 63.24 3.98 -60.74
N PRO A 76 62.67 3.31 -61.76
CA PRO A 76 61.59 2.34 -61.56
C PRO A 76 61.97 1.19 -60.61
N LEU A 77 63.19 0.68 -60.72
CA LEU A 77 63.66 -0.42 -59.86
C LEU A 77 63.83 -0.01 -58.40
N HIS A 78 64.26 1.22 -58.14
CA HIS A 78 64.30 1.76 -56.79
C HIS A 78 62.89 1.92 -56.20
N THR A 79 61.92 2.37 -57.01
CA THR A 79 60.52 2.50 -56.58
C THR A 79 59.90 1.18 -56.18
N LEU A 80 60.21 0.06 -56.87
CA LEU A 80 59.82 -1.29 -56.42
C LEU A 80 60.39 -1.62 -55.02
N GLY A 81 61.63 -1.20 -54.74
CA GLY A 81 62.23 -1.30 -53.41
C GLY A 81 61.47 -0.49 -52.35
N SER A 82 61.04 0.72 -52.70
CA SER A 82 60.22 1.59 -51.85
C SER A 82 58.82 1.01 -51.62
N MET A 83 58.16 0.46 -52.65
CA MET A 83 56.88 -0.25 -52.51
C MET A 83 56.97 -1.38 -51.50
N ARG A 84 58.01 -2.22 -51.61
CA ARG A 84 58.26 -3.30 -50.66
C ARG A 84 58.46 -2.79 -49.22
N ALA A 85 59.14 -1.65 -49.05
CA ALA A 85 59.32 -1.04 -47.74
C ALA A 85 57.99 -0.53 -47.15
N VAL A 86 57.16 0.13 -47.97
CA VAL A 86 55.83 0.60 -47.55
C VAL A 86 54.90 -0.57 -47.21
N LEU A 87 54.87 -1.63 -48.03
CA LEU A 87 54.11 -2.86 -47.73
C LEU A 87 54.56 -3.50 -46.41
N ARG A 88 55.87 -3.47 -46.10
CA ARG A 88 56.39 -3.99 -44.83
C ARG A 88 55.92 -3.16 -43.63
N GLU A 89 55.81 -1.84 -43.76
CA GLU A 89 55.25 -0.97 -42.71
C GLU A 89 53.73 -1.14 -42.59
N ALA A 90 53.01 -1.25 -43.71
CA ALA A 90 51.57 -1.54 -43.72
C ALA A 90 51.25 -2.86 -43.01
N ARG A 91 52.06 -3.91 -43.24
CA ARG A 91 51.96 -5.20 -42.53
C ARG A 91 52.15 -5.07 -41.01
N ARG A 92 52.83 -4.02 -40.54
CA ARG A 92 53.01 -3.70 -39.11
C ARG A 92 51.91 -2.79 -38.58
N GLY A 93 50.82 -2.58 -39.32
CA GLY A 93 49.72 -1.68 -38.96
C GLY A 93 50.01 -0.19 -39.17
N ARG A 94 51.17 0.18 -39.75
CA ARG A 94 51.54 1.59 -40.00
C ARG A 94 51.12 1.99 -41.40
N LEU A 95 49.83 2.27 -41.54
CA LEU A 95 49.22 2.56 -42.83
C LEU A 95 49.56 3.93 -43.38
N HIS A 96 50.05 4.89 -42.60
CA HIS A 96 50.33 6.28 -43.02
C HIS A 96 51.54 6.47 -43.97
N LYS A 97 52.31 5.41 -44.26
CA LYS A 97 53.49 5.52 -45.14
C LYS A 97 53.06 5.51 -46.60
N ARG A 98 53.60 6.43 -47.41
CA ARG A 98 53.28 6.56 -48.84
C ARG A 98 54.54 6.49 -49.69
N ILE A 99 54.39 5.98 -50.91
CA ILE A 99 55.43 6.03 -51.92
C ILE A 99 55.39 7.42 -52.55
N THR A 100 56.44 8.20 -52.31
CA THR A 100 56.59 9.54 -52.88
C THR A 100 57.56 9.48 -54.07
N ARG A 101 57.42 10.41 -55.04
CA ARG A 101 58.22 10.48 -56.28
C ARG A 101 57.89 9.42 -57.35
N THR A 102 56.61 9.30 -57.70
CA THR A 102 56.11 8.37 -58.73
C THR A 102 56.05 8.95 -60.15
N ALA A 103 56.33 10.26 -60.30
CA ALA A 103 56.22 10.95 -61.58
C ALA A 103 57.20 10.41 -62.64
N LYS A 104 56.71 10.24 -63.87
CA LYS A 104 57.49 9.79 -65.04
C LYS A 104 58.10 8.37 -64.89
N LEU A 105 57.44 7.48 -64.14
CA LEU A 105 57.87 6.07 -63.95
C LEU A 105 57.06 5.04 -64.74
N GLY A 106 56.17 5.47 -65.65
CA GLY A 106 55.31 4.58 -66.43
C GLY A 106 54.40 3.73 -65.54
N GLU A 107 54.26 2.46 -65.88
CA GLU A 107 53.43 1.45 -65.21
C GLU A 107 53.83 1.25 -63.74
N VAL A 108 55.13 1.35 -63.41
CA VAL A 108 55.60 1.27 -62.02
C VAL A 108 55.10 2.46 -61.19
N GLY A 109 54.98 3.64 -61.82
CA GLY A 109 54.39 4.81 -61.19
C GLY A 109 52.90 4.64 -60.91
N GLN A 110 52.16 4.03 -61.84
CA GLN A 110 50.73 3.72 -61.68
C GLN A 110 50.50 2.73 -60.53
N VAL A 111 51.25 1.62 -60.48
CA VAL A 111 51.15 0.64 -59.38
C VAL A 111 51.48 1.28 -58.02
N ALA A 112 52.44 2.21 -57.97
CA ALA A 112 52.76 2.92 -56.73
C ALA A 112 51.62 3.84 -56.29
N TRP A 113 50.92 4.44 -57.25
CA TRP A 113 49.77 5.31 -57.01
C TRP A 113 48.57 4.49 -56.49
N GLU A 114 48.20 3.42 -57.19
CA GLU A 114 47.14 2.49 -56.78
C GLU A 114 47.40 1.90 -55.39
N LEU A 115 48.66 1.57 -55.07
CA LEU A 115 49.01 1.11 -53.72
C LEU A 115 48.81 2.20 -52.66
N ASN A 116 49.15 3.45 -52.96
CA ASN A 116 48.91 4.57 -52.05
C ASN A 116 47.41 4.78 -51.83
N GLU A 117 46.60 4.76 -52.89
CA GLU A 117 45.13 4.90 -52.79
C GLU A 117 44.52 3.76 -51.98
N MET A 118 44.96 2.52 -52.18
CA MET A 118 44.54 1.39 -51.35
C MET A 118 44.89 1.63 -49.87
N LEU A 119 46.09 2.13 -49.57
CA LEU A 119 46.48 2.44 -48.19
C LEU A 119 45.66 3.59 -47.60
N ASP A 120 45.31 4.60 -48.39
CA ASP A 120 44.42 5.70 -47.97
C ASP A 120 43.03 5.19 -47.60
N LEU A 121 42.46 4.28 -48.41
CA LEU A 121 41.18 3.63 -48.11
C LEU A 121 41.24 2.81 -46.83
N VAL A 122 42.25 1.93 -46.69
CA VAL A 122 42.39 1.09 -45.50
C VAL A 122 42.62 1.94 -44.24
N GLU A 123 43.45 2.99 -44.33
CA GLU A 123 43.69 3.91 -43.21
C GLU A 123 42.42 4.66 -42.80
N THR A 124 41.66 5.18 -43.77
CA THR A 124 40.42 5.93 -43.54
C THR A 124 39.36 5.03 -42.92
N TYR A 125 39.21 3.80 -43.44
CA TYR A 125 38.33 2.78 -42.87
C TYR A 125 38.61 2.58 -41.37
N PHE A 126 39.85 2.26 -41.01
CA PHE A 126 40.20 2.00 -39.60
C PHE A 126 40.04 3.23 -38.71
N LYS A 127 40.32 4.45 -39.22
CA LYS A 127 40.11 5.69 -38.48
C LYS A 127 38.63 5.92 -38.17
N GLU A 128 37.75 5.74 -39.15
CA GLU A 128 36.31 5.90 -38.98
C GLU A 128 35.74 4.87 -37.99
N VAL A 129 36.08 3.58 -38.16
CA VAL A 129 35.66 2.51 -37.23
C VAL A 129 36.13 2.80 -35.80
N SER A 130 37.43 3.12 -35.63
CA SER A 130 37.99 3.39 -34.31
C SER A 130 37.34 4.60 -33.63
N THR A 131 37.06 5.66 -34.39
CA THR A 131 36.45 6.88 -33.86
C THR A 131 35.03 6.63 -33.38
N CYS A 132 34.22 5.93 -34.17
CA CYS A 132 32.83 5.66 -33.81
C CYS A 132 32.73 4.75 -32.58
N PHE A 133 33.51 3.67 -32.53
CA PHE A 133 33.52 2.79 -31.35
C PHE A 133 34.11 3.46 -30.10
N ALA A 134 35.11 4.33 -30.24
CA ALA A 134 35.64 5.11 -29.10
C ALA A 134 34.62 6.09 -28.52
N ARG A 135 33.71 6.63 -29.35
CA ARG A 135 32.60 7.49 -28.94
C ARG A 135 31.46 6.67 -28.33
N ALA A 136 31.09 5.55 -28.96
CA ALA A 136 30.09 4.62 -28.44
C ALA A 136 30.47 4.07 -27.06
N ALA A 137 31.76 3.78 -26.81
CA ALA A 137 32.27 3.37 -25.50
C ALA A 137 32.07 4.42 -24.40
N LYS A 138 31.87 5.70 -24.77
CA LYS A 138 31.54 6.79 -23.85
C LYS A 138 30.03 7.07 -23.76
N GLY A 139 29.19 6.23 -24.39
CA GLY A 139 27.75 6.44 -24.50
C GLY A 139 27.32 7.45 -25.56
N GLU A 140 28.23 7.87 -26.44
CA GLU A 140 27.95 8.83 -27.52
C GLU A 140 27.74 8.09 -28.85
N TYR A 141 26.51 7.68 -29.14
CA TYR A 141 26.17 6.87 -30.33
C TYR A 141 25.86 7.69 -31.60
N HIS A 142 25.67 9.00 -31.46
CA HIS A 142 25.31 9.91 -32.56
C HIS A 142 26.41 10.05 -33.63
N ARG A 143 27.68 9.74 -33.31
CA ARG A 143 28.77 9.74 -34.30
C ARG A 143 28.75 8.43 -35.09
N ARG A 144 28.10 8.48 -36.25
CA ARG A 144 28.04 7.40 -37.25
C ARG A 144 29.27 7.39 -38.14
N ALA A 145 29.63 6.23 -38.66
CA ALA A 145 30.67 6.10 -39.66
C ALA A 145 30.20 6.63 -41.01
N LEU A 146 31.12 7.25 -41.77
CA LEU A 146 30.83 7.84 -43.08
C LEU A 146 30.78 6.74 -44.17
N ASP A 147 29.59 6.21 -44.43
CA ASP A 147 29.34 5.14 -45.41
C ASP A 147 29.44 5.61 -46.87
N GLY A 148 28.92 6.80 -47.18
CA GLY A 148 28.94 7.37 -48.54
C GLY A 148 30.32 7.76 -49.08
N ALA A 149 31.37 7.75 -48.24
CA ALA A 149 32.72 8.16 -48.60
C ALA A 149 33.64 6.99 -49.01
N MET A 150 33.15 5.74 -48.92
CA MET A 150 33.96 4.53 -49.10
C MET A 150 33.47 3.69 -50.29
N PRO A 151 34.36 3.01 -51.03
CA PRO A 151 33.95 2.18 -52.17
C PRO A 151 33.64 0.72 -51.76
N GLY A 152 32.68 0.11 -52.45
CA GLY A 152 32.41 -1.33 -52.42
C GLY A 152 32.18 -1.89 -51.01
N GLN A 153 32.90 -2.97 -50.66
CA GLN A 153 32.74 -3.67 -49.37
C GLN A 153 33.03 -2.80 -48.15
N PHE A 154 33.84 -1.74 -48.30
CA PHE A 154 34.11 -0.82 -47.19
C PHE A 154 32.87 -0.01 -46.82
N ALA A 155 32.08 0.46 -47.79
CA ALA A 155 30.81 1.14 -47.54
C ALA A 155 29.79 0.21 -46.90
N GLU A 156 29.65 -1.01 -47.39
CA GLU A 156 28.73 -2.01 -46.81
C GLU A 156 29.09 -2.31 -45.34
N SER A 157 30.38 -2.46 -45.04
CA SER A 157 30.84 -2.65 -43.67
C SER A 157 30.53 -1.44 -42.78
N MET A 158 30.71 -0.21 -43.29
CA MET A 158 30.34 1.01 -42.55
C MET A 158 28.84 1.10 -42.29
N HIS A 159 28.01 0.67 -43.23
CA HIS A 159 26.56 0.59 -43.03
C HIS A 159 26.20 -0.39 -41.90
N ARG A 160 26.76 -1.61 -41.91
CA ARG A 160 26.55 -2.59 -40.84
C ARG A 160 27.05 -2.11 -39.48
N ILE A 161 28.15 -1.36 -39.44
CA ILE A 161 28.64 -0.71 -38.21
C ILE A 161 27.62 0.33 -37.72
N ASN A 162 27.03 1.11 -38.61
CA ASN A 162 25.99 2.09 -38.25
C ASN A 162 24.73 1.41 -37.71
N GLU A 163 24.29 0.29 -38.31
CA GLU A 163 23.20 -0.54 -37.78
C GLU A 163 23.52 -1.07 -36.37
N ALA A 164 24.73 -1.60 -36.17
CA ALA A 164 25.17 -2.08 -34.85
C ALA A 164 25.20 -0.95 -33.81
N LEU A 165 25.71 0.24 -34.17
CA LEU A 165 25.68 1.41 -33.30
C LEU A 165 24.25 1.85 -32.96
N GLN A 166 23.29 1.69 -33.89
CA GLN A 166 21.88 2.03 -33.64
C GLN A 166 21.27 1.05 -32.65
N ALA A 167 21.50 -0.25 -32.86
CA ALA A 167 21.07 -1.27 -31.92
C ALA A 167 21.69 -1.08 -30.52
N MET A 168 22.97 -0.66 -30.44
CA MET A 168 23.62 -0.31 -29.17
C MET A 168 22.98 0.91 -28.49
N GLU A 169 22.65 1.95 -29.26
CA GLU A 169 21.95 3.14 -28.75
C GLU A 169 20.56 2.81 -28.23
N ASP A 170 19.79 2.05 -29.00
CA ASP A 170 18.44 1.61 -28.63
C ASP A 170 18.49 0.74 -27.38
N ASN A 171 19.46 -0.18 -27.28
CA ASN A 171 19.66 -0.99 -26.09
C ASN A 171 20.11 -0.15 -24.88
N ALA A 172 20.97 0.85 -25.05
CA ALA A 172 21.36 1.75 -23.98
C ALA A 172 20.15 2.55 -23.43
N HIS A 173 19.30 3.05 -24.33
CA HIS A 173 18.03 3.69 -23.94
C HIS A 173 17.08 2.72 -23.25
N TYR A 174 16.97 1.48 -23.74
CA TYR A 174 16.16 0.44 -23.13
C TYR A 174 16.62 0.11 -21.70
N ILE A 175 17.92 -0.10 -21.50
CA ILE A 175 18.52 -0.34 -20.17
C ILE A 175 18.26 0.85 -19.23
N ALA A 176 18.43 2.09 -19.71
CA ALA A 176 18.18 3.28 -18.90
C ALA A 176 16.71 3.38 -18.45
N ARG A 177 15.76 3.12 -19.37
CA ARG A 177 14.32 3.07 -19.06
C ARG A 177 13.99 1.94 -18.08
N ASN A 178 14.51 0.74 -18.29
CA ASN A 178 14.30 -0.40 -17.41
C ASN A 178 14.89 -0.16 -16.02
N ARG A 179 16.07 0.46 -15.92
CA ARG A 179 16.68 0.82 -14.63
C ARG A 179 15.82 1.81 -13.86
N LEU A 180 15.28 2.83 -14.53
CA LEU A 180 14.34 3.77 -13.90
C LEU A 180 13.06 3.05 -13.47
N SER A 181 12.48 2.23 -14.34
CA SER A 181 11.25 1.48 -14.06
C SER A 181 11.43 0.51 -12.88
N SER A 182 12.51 -0.26 -12.86
CA SER A 182 12.85 -1.17 -11.76
C SER A 182 13.12 -0.41 -10.46
N GLY A 183 13.88 0.70 -10.50
CA GLY A 183 14.11 1.54 -9.32
C GLY A 183 12.81 2.14 -8.75
N MET A 184 11.90 2.60 -9.61
CA MET A 184 10.58 3.09 -9.20
C MET A 184 9.69 1.97 -8.65
N HIS A 185 9.73 0.79 -9.27
CA HIS A 185 8.97 -0.37 -8.82
C HIS A 185 9.42 -0.84 -7.43
N GLY A 186 10.73 -0.99 -7.20
CA GLY A 186 11.28 -1.38 -5.90
C GLY A 186 10.95 -0.37 -4.78
N LEU A 187 10.99 0.94 -5.07
CA LEU A 187 10.55 1.97 -4.11
C LEU A 187 9.05 1.85 -3.80
N ASN A 188 8.21 1.67 -4.81
CA ASN A 188 6.78 1.51 -4.64
C ASN A 188 6.44 0.26 -3.80
N MET A 189 7.10 -0.86 -4.10
CA MET A 189 6.87 -2.14 -3.42
C MET A 189 7.24 -2.07 -1.94
N SER A 190 8.42 -1.53 -1.62
CA SER A 190 8.88 -1.37 -0.23
C SER A 190 7.95 -0.46 0.58
N LYS A 191 7.48 0.65 -0.01
CA LYS A 191 6.54 1.56 0.65
C LYS A 191 5.15 0.95 0.80
N LEU A 192 4.68 0.22 -0.22
CA LEU A 192 3.39 -0.45 -0.18
C LEU A 192 3.35 -1.48 0.95
N LEU A 193 4.37 -2.33 1.09
CA LEU A 193 4.45 -3.29 2.21
C LEU A 193 4.41 -2.61 3.57
N GLY A 194 5.23 -1.55 3.76
CA GLY A 194 5.23 -0.80 5.02
C GLY A 194 3.87 -0.18 5.33
N ASN A 195 3.17 0.35 4.31
CA ASN A 195 1.83 0.90 4.48
C ASN A 195 0.78 -0.18 4.79
N LEU A 196 0.85 -1.34 4.12
CA LEU A 196 -0.06 -2.46 4.36
C LEU A 196 0.12 -3.03 5.77
N GLN A 197 1.35 -3.16 6.25
CA GLN A 197 1.65 -3.56 7.63
C GLN A 197 1.18 -2.52 8.65
N GLY A 198 1.36 -1.23 8.35
CA GLY A 198 0.79 -0.14 9.16
C GLY A 198 -0.73 -0.25 9.28
N ASN A 199 -1.42 -0.41 8.15
CA ASN A 199 -2.87 -0.59 8.11
C ASN A 199 -3.34 -1.85 8.88
N GLN A 200 -2.57 -2.95 8.83
CA GLN A 200 -2.85 -4.15 9.61
C GLN A 200 -2.79 -3.87 11.13
N SER A 201 -1.76 -3.15 11.57
CA SER A 201 -1.62 -2.72 12.98
C SER A 201 -2.75 -1.77 13.42
N ASP A 202 -3.12 -0.83 12.56
CA ASP A 202 -4.21 0.11 12.84
C ASP A 202 -5.56 -0.61 12.97
N LEU A 203 -5.89 -1.52 12.05
CA LEU A 203 -7.11 -2.33 12.12
C LEU A 203 -7.13 -3.25 13.34
N SER A 204 -5.99 -3.84 13.71
CA SER A 204 -5.88 -4.60 14.97
C SER A 204 -6.12 -3.73 16.20
N THR A 205 -5.77 -2.44 16.15
CA THR A 205 -6.02 -1.50 17.25
C THR A 205 -7.49 -1.11 17.31
N VAL A 206 -8.09 -0.79 16.15
CA VAL A 206 -9.54 -0.52 16.03
C VAL A 206 -10.37 -1.71 16.54
N SER A 207 -9.99 -2.95 16.21
CA SER A 207 -10.69 -4.13 16.73
C SER A 207 -10.65 -4.22 18.26
N ARG A 208 -9.54 -3.83 18.89
CA ARG A 208 -9.41 -3.82 20.36
C ARG A 208 -10.26 -2.73 20.99
N GLU A 209 -10.29 -1.55 20.40
CA GLU A 209 -11.16 -0.45 20.84
C GLU A 209 -12.65 -0.85 20.69
N MET A 210 -13.02 -1.58 19.64
CA MET A 210 -14.38 -2.10 19.49
C MET A 210 -14.78 -3.08 20.60
N ASP A 211 -13.86 -3.88 21.12
CA ASP A 211 -14.12 -4.75 22.27
C ASP A 211 -14.41 -3.95 23.54
N GLU A 212 -13.71 -2.83 23.75
CA GLU A 212 -13.97 -1.91 24.87
C GLU A 212 -15.34 -1.24 24.74
N VAL A 213 -15.70 -0.74 23.55
CA VAL A 213 -17.03 -0.14 23.32
C VAL A 213 -18.14 -1.20 23.46
N THR A 214 -17.87 -2.45 23.08
CA THR A 214 -18.81 -3.57 23.28
C THR A 214 -19.08 -3.77 24.77
N GLN A 215 -18.05 -3.79 25.60
CA GLN A 215 -18.19 -3.91 27.05
C GLN A 215 -19.00 -2.74 27.63
N ILE A 216 -18.69 -1.50 27.23
CA ILE A 216 -19.42 -0.31 27.69
C ILE A 216 -20.91 -0.37 27.29
N ALA A 217 -21.20 -0.83 26.08
CA ALA A 217 -22.59 -0.95 25.61
C ALA A 217 -23.36 -2.03 26.38
N ASP A 218 -22.72 -3.16 26.71
CA ASP A 218 -23.31 -4.23 27.52
C ASP A 218 -23.57 -3.76 28.97
N ASP A 219 -22.59 -3.11 29.59
CA ASP A 219 -22.72 -2.52 30.93
C ASP A 219 -23.88 -1.51 30.98
N ASN A 220 -24.00 -0.65 29.96
CA ASN A 220 -25.11 0.30 29.84
C ASN A 220 -26.46 -0.41 29.67
N LEU A 221 -26.51 -1.53 28.94
CA LEU A 221 -27.73 -2.31 28.75
C LEU A 221 -28.20 -2.92 30.07
N VAL A 222 -27.27 -3.52 30.84
CA VAL A 222 -27.54 -4.07 32.17
C VAL A 222 -28.02 -2.96 33.11
N ALA A 223 -27.26 -1.86 33.23
CA ALA A 223 -27.60 -0.74 34.10
C ALA A 223 -28.95 -0.10 33.75
N ALA A 224 -29.28 0.00 32.46
CA ALA A 224 -30.57 0.51 32.00
C ALA A 224 -31.73 -0.43 32.40
N ARG A 225 -31.55 -1.75 32.29
CA ARG A 225 -32.55 -2.74 32.71
C ARG A 225 -32.78 -2.73 34.21
N GLU A 226 -31.71 -2.67 35.01
CA GLU A 226 -31.78 -2.53 36.47
C GLU A 226 -32.49 -1.22 36.86
N SER A 227 -32.10 -0.10 36.26
CA SER A 227 -32.71 1.21 36.55
C SER A 227 -34.20 1.25 36.18
N ARG A 228 -34.60 0.53 35.12
CA ARG A 228 -36.00 0.38 34.72
C ARG A 228 -36.79 -0.42 35.76
N GLN A 229 -36.22 -1.50 36.29
CA GLN A 229 -36.84 -2.28 37.36
C GLN A 229 -37.02 -1.43 38.63
N THR A 230 -35.99 -0.69 39.05
CA THR A 230 -36.10 0.22 40.20
C THR A 230 -37.18 1.29 39.97
N ALA A 231 -37.29 1.84 38.76
CA ALA A 231 -38.37 2.77 38.44
C ALA A 231 -39.77 2.13 38.56
N GLU A 232 -39.93 0.87 38.15
CA GLU A 232 -41.18 0.13 38.29
C GLU A 232 -41.56 -0.12 39.76
N GLU A 233 -40.58 -0.46 40.60
CA GLU A 233 -40.76 -0.60 42.05
C GLU A 233 -41.19 0.73 42.70
N ILE A 234 -40.58 1.85 42.31
CA ILE A 234 -40.96 3.19 42.80
C ILE A 234 -42.38 3.56 42.34
N SER A 235 -42.73 3.28 41.08
CA SER A 235 -44.09 3.50 40.57
C SER A 235 -45.13 2.75 41.40
N GLY A 236 -44.91 1.47 41.70
CA GLY A 236 -45.80 0.69 42.56
C GLY A 236 -45.88 1.24 44.00
N ALA A 237 -44.77 1.73 44.56
CA ALA A 237 -44.77 2.38 45.87
C ALA A 237 -45.60 3.68 45.87
N LEU A 238 -45.52 4.48 44.80
CA LEU A 238 -46.28 5.73 44.66
C LEU A 238 -47.78 5.50 44.47
N GLU A 239 -48.17 4.46 43.72
CA GLU A 239 -49.58 4.04 43.62
C GLU A 239 -50.12 3.64 45.00
N ASN A 240 -49.36 2.87 45.77
CA ASN A 240 -49.73 2.51 47.14
C ASN A 240 -49.86 3.73 48.06
N ILE A 241 -48.99 4.74 47.92
CA ILE A 241 -49.11 6.01 48.65
C ILE A 241 -50.39 6.73 48.24
N GLY A 242 -50.70 6.81 46.94
CA GLY A 242 -51.94 7.42 46.45
C GLY A 242 -53.18 6.79 47.07
N THR A 243 -53.26 5.46 47.09
CA THR A 243 -54.36 4.72 47.73
C THR A 243 -54.46 5.03 49.24
N ARG A 244 -53.33 5.03 49.96
CA ARG A 244 -53.31 5.36 51.40
C ARG A 244 -53.70 6.81 51.70
N MET A 245 -53.37 7.74 50.81
CA MET A 245 -53.82 9.13 50.95
C MET A 245 -55.33 9.24 50.77
N GLU A 246 -55.90 8.52 49.80
CA GLU A 246 -57.35 8.50 49.61
C GLU A 246 -58.09 7.89 50.82
N GLU A 247 -57.58 6.79 51.37
CA GLU A 247 -58.10 6.20 52.61
C GLU A 247 -58.04 7.19 53.78
N MET A 248 -56.93 7.93 53.92
CA MET A 248 -56.75 8.94 54.96
C MET A 248 -57.73 10.11 54.78
N ARG A 249 -57.98 10.53 53.53
CA ARG A 249 -58.95 11.59 53.21
C ARG A 249 -60.36 11.16 53.63
N LEU A 250 -60.77 9.94 53.30
CA LEU A 250 -62.08 9.39 53.68
C LEU A 250 -62.23 9.29 55.21
N ALA A 251 -61.21 8.80 55.91
CA ALA A 251 -61.21 8.73 57.38
C ALA A 251 -61.27 10.13 58.02
N ALA A 252 -60.62 11.13 57.42
CA ALA A 252 -60.71 12.53 57.85
C ALA A 252 -62.14 13.06 57.70
N GLU A 253 -62.80 12.78 56.57
CA GLU A 253 -64.16 13.21 56.28
C GLU A 253 -65.17 12.59 57.25
N GLU A 254 -65.03 11.29 57.55
CA GLU A 254 -65.83 10.59 58.56
C GLU A 254 -65.64 11.21 59.95
N LEU A 255 -64.40 11.50 60.35
CA LEU A 255 -64.10 12.16 61.62
C LEU A 255 -64.66 13.59 61.68
N GLY A 256 -64.66 14.30 60.55
CA GLY A 256 -65.28 15.61 60.41
C GLY A 256 -66.79 15.58 60.60
N GLU A 257 -67.48 14.57 60.03
CA GLU A 257 -68.92 14.38 60.25
C GLU A 257 -69.24 13.98 61.70
N ALA A 258 -68.46 13.07 62.28
CA ALA A 258 -68.60 12.71 63.69
C ALA A 258 -68.42 13.93 64.61
N SER A 259 -67.44 14.80 64.31
CA SER A 259 -67.22 16.06 65.04
C SER A 259 -68.41 17.00 64.93
N ARG A 260 -69.02 17.15 63.74
CA ARG A 260 -70.26 17.92 63.54
C ARG A 260 -71.45 17.36 64.33
N GLN A 261 -71.54 16.04 64.44
CA GLN A 261 -72.58 15.40 65.24
C GLN A 261 -72.41 15.62 66.75
N ILE A 262 -71.16 15.60 67.24
CA ILE A 262 -70.86 15.94 68.63
C ILE A 262 -71.18 17.41 68.90
N ASP A 263 -70.76 18.31 68.02
CA ASP A 263 -71.04 19.76 68.14
C ASP A 263 -72.55 20.04 68.29
N ARG A 264 -73.38 19.40 67.44
CA ARG A 264 -74.85 19.44 67.56
C ARG A 264 -75.35 18.95 68.92
N THR A 265 -74.77 17.86 69.42
CA THR A 265 -75.13 17.31 70.75
C THR A 265 -74.76 18.27 71.88
N ILE A 266 -73.59 18.92 71.79
CA ILE A 266 -73.13 19.90 72.77
C ILE A 266 -74.04 21.14 72.80
N LEU A 267 -74.49 21.62 71.64
CA LEU A 267 -75.48 22.71 71.55
C LEU A 267 -76.80 22.34 72.24
N ILE A 268 -77.30 21.13 72.03
CA ILE A 268 -78.51 20.62 72.70
C ILE A 268 -78.29 20.55 74.22
N ILE A 269 -77.13 20.08 74.69
CA ILE A 269 -76.81 20.04 76.13
C ILE A 269 -76.78 21.45 76.70
N ALA A 270 -76.17 22.42 76.00
CA ALA A 270 -76.16 23.80 76.44
C ALA A 270 -77.57 24.39 76.52
N GLU A 271 -78.44 24.08 75.55
CA GLU A 271 -79.85 24.49 75.55
C GLU A 271 -80.64 23.86 76.71
N ILE A 272 -80.50 22.55 76.94
CA ILE A 272 -81.11 21.85 78.08
C ILE A 272 -80.62 22.45 79.39
N SER A 273 -79.33 22.77 79.48
CA SER A 273 -78.72 23.40 80.65
C SER A 273 -79.32 24.79 80.92
N ASP A 274 -79.53 25.60 79.88
CA ASP A 274 -80.18 26.90 79.98
C ASP A 274 -81.66 26.78 80.40
N GLN A 275 -82.39 25.82 79.83
CA GLN A 275 -83.77 25.52 80.23
C GLN A 275 -83.84 25.05 81.69
N THR A 276 -82.91 24.19 82.12
CA THR A 276 -82.84 23.70 83.50
C THR A 276 -82.50 24.82 84.47
N ASN A 277 -81.61 25.73 84.08
CA ASN A 277 -81.26 26.92 84.85
C ASN A 277 -82.48 27.85 85.03
N LEU A 278 -83.27 28.07 83.96
CA LEU A 278 -84.51 28.85 84.01
C LEU A 278 -85.59 28.17 84.86
N LEU A 279 -85.75 26.85 84.76
CA LEU A 279 -86.67 26.08 85.60
C LEU A 279 -86.29 26.16 87.08
N ALA A 280 -85.01 26.00 87.39
CA ALA A 280 -84.45 26.11 88.73
C ALA A 280 -84.63 27.52 89.31
N LEU A 281 -84.44 28.55 88.49
CA LEU A 281 -84.69 29.94 88.86
C LEU A 281 -86.17 30.18 89.19
N ASN A 282 -87.09 29.70 88.35
CA ASN A 282 -88.52 29.80 88.59
C ASN A 282 -88.92 29.04 89.88
N ALA A 283 -88.35 27.87 90.12
CA ALA A 283 -88.57 27.10 91.35
C ALA A 283 -88.01 27.80 92.60
N ALA A 284 -86.84 28.44 92.50
CA ALA A 284 -86.25 29.22 93.59
C ALA A 284 -87.12 30.44 93.94
N ILE A 285 -87.67 31.13 92.92
CA ILE A 285 -88.61 32.24 93.10
C ILE A 285 -89.88 31.77 93.81
N GLU A 286 -90.49 30.66 93.39
CA GLU A 286 -91.72 30.14 94.00
C GLU A 286 -91.47 29.59 95.42
N ALA A 287 -90.31 28.98 95.66
CA ALA A 287 -89.88 28.56 96.99
C ALA A 287 -89.68 29.74 97.95
N ALA A 288 -89.12 30.86 97.47
CA ALA A 288 -89.03 32.10 98.24
C ALA A 288 -90.42 32.69 98.53
N ARG A 289 -91.37 32.55 97.59
CA ARG A 289 -92.76 33.01 97.71
C ARG A 289 -93.57 32.23 98.77
N ALA A 290 -93.26 30.94 98.95
CA ALA A 290 -93.87 30.08 99.95
C ALA A 290 -93.35 30.29 101.40
N GLY A 291 -92.38 31.19 101.61
CA GLY A 291 -91.87 31.55 102.94
C GLY A 291 -91.20 30.38 103.68
N GLU A 292 -91.50 30.21 104.97
CA GLU A 292 -90.88 29.17 105.82
C GLU A 292 -91.17 27.73 105.33
N HIS A 293 -92.31 27.49 104.68
CA HIS A 293 -92.66 26.17 104.13
C HIS A 293 -91.85 25.81 102.86
N GLY A 294 -91.24 26.79 102.19
CA GLY A 294 -90.47 26.61 100.95
C GLY A 294 -88.95 26.47 101.13
N ARG A 295 -88.41 26.62 102.36
CA ARG A 295 -86.96 26.65 102.63
C ARG A 295 -86.19 25.45 102.11
N GLY A 296 -86.73 24.24 102.27
CA GLY A 296 -86.09 23.01 101.76
C GLY A 296 -86.06 22.95 100.23
N PHE A 297 -87.12 23.41 99.57
CA PHE A 297 -87.20 23.49 98.11
C PHE A 297 -86.29 24.57 97.53
N ALA A 298 -86.12 25.71 98.23
CA ALA A 298 -85.22 26.78 97.81
C ALA A 298 -83.75 26.30 97.71
N VAL A 299 -83.30 25.50 98.69
CA VAL A 299 -81.94 24.93 98.68
C VAL A 299 -81.74 23.97 97.51
N VAL A 300 -82.72 23.10 97.24
CA VAL A 300 -82.66 22.17 96.11
C VAL A 300 -82.67 22.94 94.78
N ALA A 301 -83.52 23.97 94.65
CA ALA A 301 -83.60 24.80 93.44
C ALA A 301 -82.27 25.52 93.17
N ASP A 302 -81.62 26.09 94.19
CA ASP A 302 -80.32 26.75 94.03
C ASP A 302 -79.19 25.75 93.67
N GLU A 303 -79.25 24.51 94.19
CA GLU A 303 -78.28 23.46 93.84
C GLU A 303 -78.48 22.98 92.39
N VAL A 304 -79.72 22.82 91.93
CA VAL A 304 -80.05 22.52 90.52
C VAL A 304 -79.59 23.66 89.62
N ARG A 305 -79.76 24.92 90.04
CA ARG A 305 -79.29 26.11 89.30
C ARG A 305 -77.77 26.09 89.12
N LYS A 306 -77.02 25.86 90.20
CA LYS A 306 -75.55 25.72 90.13
C LYS A 306 -75.12 24.54 89.27
N LEU A 307 -75.83 23.41 89.31
CA LEU A 307 -75.54 22.25 88.48
C LEU A 307 -75.77 22.57 86.99
N ALA A 308 -76.82 23.31 86.67
CA ALA A 308 -77.10 23.79 85.32
C ALA A 308 -76.04 24.81 84.85
N GLU A 309 -75.61 25.77 85.67
CA GLU A 309 -74.51 26.68 85.32
C GLU A 309 -73.20 25.92 85.06
N ARG A 310 -72.87 24.93 85.91
CA ARG A 310 -71.70 24.06 85.72
C ARG A 310 -71.79 23.22 84.45
N THR A 311 -72.97 22.68 84.15
CA THR A 311 -73.20 21.87 82.94
C THR A 311 -73.04 22.71 81.68
N LYS A 312 -73.54 23.95 81.68
CA LYS A 312 -73.35 24.90 80.57
C LYS A 312 -71.88 25.25 80.36
N SER A 313 -71.14 25.54 81.44
CA SER A 313 -69.71 25.83 81.36
C SER A 313 -68.93 24.64 80.78
N ALA A 314 -69.22 23.42 81.24
CA ALA A 314 -68.60 22.22 80.73
C ALA A 314 -68.94 21.97 79.25
N ALA A 315 -70.20 22.18 78.84
CA ALA A 315 -70.61 22.09 77.44
C ALA A 315 -69.85 23.09 76.55
N SER A 316 -69.67 24.33 77.01
CA SER A 316 -68.89 25.35 76.27
C SER A 316 -67.42 24.96 76.13
N GLU A 317 -66.81 24.40 77.17
CA GLU A 317 -65.41 23.95 77.13
C GLU A 317 -65.24 22.78 76.14
N VAL A 318 -66.16 21.81 76.16
CA VAL A 318 -66.17 20.71 75.19
C VAL A 318 -66.41 21.23 73.77
N GLY A 319 -67.29 22.22 73.59
CA GLY A 319 -67.51 22.88 72.30
C GLY A 319 -66.23 23.46 71.71
N GLY A 320 -65.43 24.16 72.52
CA GLY A 320 -64.12 24.68 72.08
C GLY A 320 -63.12 23.59 71.69
N ILE A 321 -63.12 22.45 72.40
CA ILE A 321 -62.30 21.28 72.05
C ILE A 321 -62.74 20.70 70.69
N ILE A 322 -64.05 20.60 70.45
CA ILE A 322 -64.61 20.07 69.19
C ILE A 322 -64.34 21.01 68.01
N GLU A 323 -64.43 22.32 68.21
CA GLU A 323 -64.04 23.31 67.19
C GLU A 323 -62.55 23.20 66.83
N GLY A 324 -61.68 23.06 67.85
CA GLY A 324 -60.26 22.80 67.63
C GLY A 324 -59.99 21.48 66.90
N LEU A 325 -60.73 20.41 67.23
CA LEU A 325 -60.65 19.13 66.54
C LEU A 325 -61.03 19.27 65.07
N ARG A 326 -62.12 19.98 64.77
CA ARG A 326 -62.58 20.25 63.40
C ARG A 326 -61.52 20.98 62.58
N GLY A 327 -60.92 22.04 63.13
CA GLY A 327 -59.84 22.77 62.44
C GLY A 327 -58.65 21.86 62.11
N ARG A 328 -58.32 20.90 62.99
CA ARG A 328 -57.27 19.90 62.72
C ARG A 328 -57.68 18.91 61.63
N VAL A 329 -58.94 18.49 61.58
CA VAL A 329 -59.47 17.62 60.52
C VAL A 329 -59.43 18.31 59.15
N ASP A 330 -59.87 19.57 59.07
CA ASP A 330 -59.81 20.35 57.83
C ASP A 330 -58.36 20.53 57.35
N GLY A 331 -57.43 20.77 58.29
CA GLY A 331 -55.99 20.77 58.01
C GLY A 331 -55.47 19.43 57.49
N MET A 332 -55.95 18.31 58.04
CA MET A 332 -55.58 16.96 57.59
C MET A 332 -56.05 16.71 56.15
N ILE A 333 -57.30 17.05 55.82
CA ILE A 333 -57.82 16.94 54.44
C ILE A 333 -56.95 17.73 53.46
N GLY A 334 -56.59 18.97 53.80
CA GLY A 334 -55.71 19.79 52.96
C GLY A 334 -54.32 19.20 52.77
N GLN A 335 -53.70 18.71 53.84
CA GLN A 335 -52.37 18.07 53.79
C GLN A 335 -52.39 16.77 52.98
N THR A 336 -53.42 15.94 53.16
CA THR A 336 -53.61 14.71 52.40
C THR A 336 -53.83 14.99 50.91
N GLY A 337 -54.59 16.04 50.57
CA GLY A 337 -54.76 16.50 49.19
C GLY A 337 -53.43 16.89 48.55
N GLN A 338 -52.62 17.73 49.22
CA GLN A 338 -51.29 18.11 48.73
C GLN A 338 -50.35 16.90 48.59
N ALA A 339 -50.36 15.97 49.53
CA ALA A 339 -49.55 14.76 49.47
C ALA A 339 -49.96 13.86 48.30
N SER A 340 -51.26 13.78 47.99
CA SER A 340 -51.78 13.05 46.82
C SER A 340 -51.30 13.68 45.51
N GLU A 341 -51.39 15.00 45.36
CA GLU A 341 -50.89 15.71 44.18
C GLU A 341 -49.38 15.51 43.97
N LEU A 342 -48.59 15.63 45.04
CA LEU A 342 -47.14 15.38 45.00
C LEU A 342 -46.81 13.94 44.60
N SER A 343 -47.56 12.97 45.12
CA SER A 343 -47.38 11.56 44.78
C SER A 343 -47.71 11.27 43.32
N SER A 344 -48.79 11.85 42.80
CA SER A 344 -49.17 11.76 41.38
C SER A 344 -48.13 12.41 40.47
N ALA A 345 -47.62 13.59 40.85
CA ALA A 345 -46.56 14.26 40.10
C ALA A 345 -45.25 13.44 40.09
N ALA A 346 -44.89 12.83 41.23
CA ALA A 346 -43.75 11.93 41.30
C ALA A 346 -43.94 10.69 40.40
N ALA A 347 -45.14 10.10 40.37
CA ALA A 347 -45.45 8.94 39.55
C ALA A 347 -45.31 9.25 38.04
N GLY A 348 -45.73 10.44 37.61
CA GLY A 348 -45.49 10.93 36.26
C GLY A 348 -44.00 11.00 35.91
N ARG A 349 -43.18 11.57 36.81
CA ARG A 349 -41.72 11.67 36.59
C ARG A 349 -41.03 10.31 36.56
N VAL A 350 -41.48 9.35 37.37
CA VAL A 350 -40.95 7.98 37.36
C VAL A 350 -41.31 7.26 36.06
N THR A 351 -42.51 7.50 35.53
CA THR A 351 -42.92 6.99 34.21
C THR A 351 -41.99 7.53 33.11
N ASP A 352 -41.65 8.82 33.15
CA ASP A 352 -40.68 9.41 32.22
C ASP A 352 -39.28 8.80 32.36
N PHE A 353 -38.82 8.55 33.60
CA PHE A 353 -37.54 7.86 33.84
C PHE A 353 -37.53 6.46 33.24
N ARG A 354 -38.60 5.68 33.46
CA ARG A 354 -38.75 4.34 32.89
C ARG A 354 -38.62 4.38 31.35
N ALA A 355 -39.27 5.34 30.70
CA ALA A 355 -39.18 5.51 29.24
C ALA A 355 -37.78 5.93 28.77
N ARG A 356 -37.03 6.70 29.56
CA ARG A 356 -35.63 7.05 29.25
C ARG A 356 -34.71 5.84 29.36
N PHE A 357 -34.86 5.02 30.39
CA PHE A 357 -34.06 3.79 30.54
C PHE A 357 -34.39 2.76 29.47
N GLN A 358 -35.64 2.64 29.04
CA GLN A 358 -35.98 1.80 27.88
C GLN A 358 -35.25 2.26 26.61
N ARG A 359 -35.29 3.57 26.31
CA ARG A 359 -34.56 4.11 25.15
C ARG A 359 -33.05 3.92 25.26
N LEU A 360 -32.48 3.98 26.46
CA LEU A 360 -31.06 3.70 26.70
C LEU A 360 -30.75 2.23 26.40
N ALA A 361 -31.56 1.29 26.89
CA ALA A 361 -31.43 -0.13 26.59
C ALA A 361 -31.52 -0.41 25.08
N ASP A 362 -32.53 0.12 24.40
CA ASP A 362 -32.71 -0.04 22.95
C ASP A 362 -31.50 0.53 22.17
N SER A 363 -30.96 1.67 22.62
CA SER A 363 -29.78 2.30 22.02
C SER A 363 -28.51 1.47 22.23
N SER A 364 -28.34 0.87 23.41
CA SER A 364 -27.22 -0.03 23.71
C SER A 364 -27.29 -1.30 22.87
N GLU A 365 -28.47 -1.93 22.74
CA GLU A 365 -28.66 -3.10 21.87
C GLU A 365 -28.33 -2.79 20.41
N ARG A 366 -28.77 -1.62 19.91
CA ARG A 366 -28.42 -1.18 18.56
C ARG A 366 -26.93 -0.91 18.38
N THR A 367 -26.28 -0.37 19.41
CA THR A 367 -24.82 -0.17 19.42
C THR A 367 -24.09 -1.50 19.33
N LEU A 368 -24.50 -2.50 20.12
CA LEU A 368 -23.94 -3.86 20.08
C LEU A 368 -24.09 -4.52 18.70
N GLN A 369 -25.24 -4.37 18.05
CA GLN A 369 -25.46 -4.89 16.68
C GLN A 369 -24.56 -4.23 15.64
N LEU A 370 -24.37 -2.90 15.73
CA LEU A 370 -23.47 -2.17 14.84
C LEU A 370 -22.01 -2.55 15.07
N LEU A 371 -21.61 -2.75 16.33
CA LEU A 371 -20.26 -3.19 16.69
C LEU A 371 -19.97 -4.60 16.20
N ASP A 372 -20.92 -5.55 16.31
CA ASP A 372 -20.72 -6.90 15.79
C ASP A 372 -20.43 -6.87 14.29
N ARG A 373 -21.20 -6.08 13.53
CA ARG A 373 -20.94 -5.86 12.09
C ARG A 373 -19.63 -5.16 11.82
N ALA A 374 -19.28 -4.14 12.59
CA ALA A 374 -18.04 -3.40 12.40
C ALA A 374 -16.81 -4.29 12.67
N LYS A 375 -16.90 -5.16 13.69
CA LYS A 375 -15.87 -6.15 14.02
C LYS A 375 -15.71 -7.17 12.89
N ASP A 376 -16.80 -7.69 12.36
CA ASP A 376 -16.76 -8.62 11.22
C ASP A 376 -16.14 -7.99 9.96
N VAL A 377 -16.45 -6.73 9.66
CA VAL A 377 -15.83 -5.97 8.56
C VAL A 377 -14.32 -5.77 8.82
N SER A 378 -13.94 -5.47 10.05
CA SER A 378 -12.53 -5.27 10.44
C SER A 378 -11.73 -6.57 10.30
N ASP A 379 -12.26 -7.68 10.83
CA ASP A 379 -11.65 -9.01 10.72
C ASP A 379 -11.50 -9.47 9.26
N ALA A 380 -12.54 -9.26 8.45
CA ALA A 380 -12.49 -9.54 7.02
C ALA A 380 -11.47 -8.65 6.29
N SER A 381 -11.32 -7.39 6.69
CA SER A 381 -10.35 -6.47 6.10
C SER A 381 -8.91 -6.85 6.46
N LEU A 382 -8.66 -7.30 7.69
CA LEU A 382 -7.39 -7.89 8.10
C LEU A 382 -7.04 -9.11 7.25
N ALA A 383 -7.97 -10.06 7.10
CA ALA A 383 -7.76 -11.23 6.25
C ALA A 383 -7.44 -10.88 4.79
N LYS A 384 -8.08 -9.84 4.23
CA LYS A 384 -7.74 -9.31 2.89
C LYS A 384 -6.34 -8.72 2.84
N LEU A 385 -5.93 -7.96 3.86
CA LEU A 385 -4.57 -7.39 3.92
C LEU A 385 -3.52 -8.50 4.02
N ASP A 386 -3.73 -9.52 4.83
CA ASP A 386 -2.83 -10.68 4.96
C ASP A 386 -2.65 -11.38 3.60
N HIS A 387 -3.74 -11.55 2.84
CA HIS A 387 -3.71 -12.11 1.49
C HIS A 387 -2.95 -11.22 0.49
N VAL A 388 -3.20 -9.91 0.51
CA VAL A 388 -2.47 -8.97 -0.35
C VAL A 388 -0.99 -8.94 0.01
N LEU A 389 -0.65 -8.96 1.30
CA LEU A 389 0.73 -9.06 1.78
C LEU A 389 1.41 -10.34 1.28
N TYR A 390 0.71 -11.48 1.30
CA TYR A 390 1.21 -12.72 0.71
C TYR A 390 1.55 -12.55 -0.79
N MET A 391 0.64 -11.97 -1.58
CA MET A 391 0.89 -11.71 -3.01
C MET A 391 2.07 -10.76 -3.23
N GLN A 392 2.21 -9.70 -2.42
CA GLN A 392 3.36 -8.79 -2.52
C GLN A 392 4.69 -9.47 -2.15
N ASN A 393 4.69 -10.34 -1.13
CA ASN A 393 5.85 -11.16 -0.80
C ASN A 393 6.23 -12.10 -1.97
N ALA A 394 5.24 -12.67 -2.68
CA ALA A 394 5.48 -13.49 -3.87
C ALA A 394 6.14 -12.70 -5.01
N TYR A 395 5.65 -11.50 -5.32
CA TYR A 395 6.30 -10.63 -6.33
C TYR A 395 7.73 -10.25 -5.95
N MET A 396 7.98 -9.93 -4.68
CA MET A 396 9.33 -9.63 -4.21
C MET A 396 10.25 -10.84 -4.26
N ALA A 397 9.74 -12.03 -3.94
CA ALA A 397 10.49 -13.27 -4.09
C ALA A 397 10.89 -13.50 -5.55
N ILE A 398 9.99 -13.21 -6.51
CA ILE A 398 10.29 -13.30 -7.95
C ILE A 398 11.34 -12.27 -8.37
N GLU A 399 11.20 -11.02 -7.95
CA GLU A 399 12.17 -9.95 -8.27
C GLU A 399 13.57 -10.25 -7.73
N ARG A 400 13.64 -10.90 -6.56
CA ARG A 400 14.89 -11.32 -5.91
C ARG A 400 15.32 -12.74 -6.29
N ASN A 401 14.76 -13.31 -7.35
CA ASN A 401 15.13 -14.64 -7.85
C ASN A 401 15.06 -15.76 -6.79
N GLY A 402 14.07 -15.71 -5.91
CA GLY A 402 13.82 -16.71 -4.86
C GLY A 402 14.61 -16.49 -3.57
N GLU A 403 15.30 -15.35 -3.42
CA GLU A 403 16.11 -15.05 -2.24
C GLU A 403 15.40 -14.09 -1.26
N GLY A 404 15.77 -14.18 0.03
CA GLY A 404 15.27 -13.30 1.10
C GLY A 404 14.12 -13.89 1.92
N ASP A 405 13.72 -13.15 2.97
CA ASP A 405 12.66 -13.57 3.90
C ASP A 405 11.29 -13.67 3.19
N GLU A 406 11.06 -12.85 2.17
CA GLU A 406 9.83 -12.81 1.40
C GLU A 406 9.62 -14.10 0.60
N ALA A 407 10.69 -14.72 0.10
CA ALA A 407 10.63 -16.03 -0.54
C ALA A 407 10.20 -17.13 0.43
N GLY A 408 10.70 -17.10 1.67
CA GLY A 408 10.26 -18.01 2.72
C GLY A 408 8.77 -17.85 3.08
N ARG A 409 8.26 -16.62 3.08
CA ARG A 409 6.82 -16.33 3.30
C ARG A 409 5.97 -16.77 2.11
N ALA A 410 6.41 -16.52 0.88
CA ALA A 410 5.70 -16.91 -0.33
C ALA A 410 5.66 -18.45 -0.52
N ALA A 411 6.68 -19.16 -0.04
CA ALA A 411 6.78 -20.61 -0.06
C ALA A 411 5.88 -21.32 0.98
N GLN A 412 5.21 -20.58 1.88
CA GLN A 412 4.27 -21.18 2.83
C GLN A 412 3.09 -21.83 2.11
N SER A 413 2.58 -22.93 2.67
CA SER A 413 1.38 -23.59 2.18
C SER A 413 0.15 -22.70 2.39
N ALA A 414 -0.93 -22.98 1.65
CA ALA A 414 -2.20 -22.28 1.80
C ALA A 414 -2.80 -22.38 3.21
N GLN A 415 -2.41 -23.40 3.98
CA GLN A 415 -2.88 -23.65 5.34
C GLN A 415 -2.00 -22.94 6.38
N ASP A 416 -0.69 -22.90 6.12
CA ASP A 416 0.29 -22.30 7.02
C ASP A 416 0.33 -20.79 6.91
N ALA A 417 -0.08 -20.20 5.79
CA ALA A 417 -0.14 -18.75 5.62
C ALA A 417 -1.15 -18.09 6.59
N GLU A 418 -1.03 -16.77 6.80
CA GLU A 418 -1.90 -16.01 7.72
C GLU A 418 -3.40 -16.19 7.42
N LEU A 419 -3.79 -16.04 6.15
CA LEU A 419 -5.17 -16.29 5.71
C LEU A 419 -5.61 -17.74 5.96
N GLY A 420 -4.71 -18.71 5.78
CA GLY A 420 -4.95 -20.13 6.05
C GLY A 420 -5.24 -20.40 7.52
N ARG A 421 -4.42 -19.83 8.41
CA ARG A 421 -4.64 -19.92 9.87
C ARG A 421 -5.93 -19.24 10.29
N TRP A 422 -6.23 -18.07 9.72
CA TRP A 422 -7.51 -17.37 9.93
C TRP A 422 -8.71 -18.23 9.50
N TYR A 423 -8.60 -18.90 8.35
CA TYR A 423 -9.63 -19.77 7.80
C TYR A 423 -9.81 -21.06 8.62
N LEU A 424 -8.75 -21.73 9.06
CA LEU A 424 -8.87 -23.04 9.72
C LEU A 424 -9.13 -22.94 11.23
N HIS A 425 -8.50 -21.98 11.90
CA HIS A 425 -8.42 -21.94 13.36
C HIS A 425 -8.71 -20.57 13.98
N GLY A 426 -8.81 -19.53 13.16
CA GLY A 426 -8.98 -18.15 13.61
C GLY A 426 -10.42 -17.68 13.69
N THR A 427 -10.58 -16.36 13.73
CA THR A 427 -11.89 -15.70 13.73
C THR A 427 -12.69 -16.02 12.48
N GLY A 428 -12.02 -16.24 11.33
CA GLY A 428 -12.68 -16.65 10.09
C GLY A 428 -13.62 -17.85 10.28
N HIS A 429 -13.11 -18.91 10.90
CA HIS A 429 -13.90 -20.12 11.16
C HIS A 429 -15.07 -19.86 12.12
N THR A 430 -14.82 -19.20 13.23
CA THR A 430 -15.83 -19.00 14.29
C THR A 430 -16.91 -18.00 13.87
N ARG A 431 -16.55 -17.00 13.07
CA ARG A 431 -17.41 -15.87 12.66
C ARG A 431 -18.12 -16.12 11.33
N PHE A 432 -17.47 -16.76 10.36
CA PHE A 432 -17.99 -16.91 8.99
C PHE A 432 -18.20 -18.36 8.56
N GLY A 433 -17.88 -19.36 9.40
CA GLY A 433 -17.95 -20.78 9.05
C GLY A 433 -19.30 -21.27 8.52
N ALA A 434 -20.40 -20.62 8.91
CA ALA A 434 -21.75 -20.95 8.44
C ALA A 434 -22.07 -20.41 7.03
N THR A 435 -21.33 -19.43 6.54
CA THR A 435 -21.59 -18.77 5.25
C THR A 435 -21.23 -19.69 4.07
N ALA A 436 -21.91 -19.51 2.94
CA ALA A 436 -21.60 -20.23 1.71
C ALA A 436 -20.30 -19.71 1.09
N ALA A 437 -20.05 -18.41 1.17
CA ALA A 437 -18.80 -17.77 0.74
C ALA A 437 -17.57 -18.34 1.46
N PHE A 438 -17.65 -18.62 2.76
CA PHE A 438 -16.55 -19.20 3.53
C PHE A 438 -16.10 -20.55 2.95
N ARG A 439 -17.03 -21.43 2.59
CA ARG A 439 -16.67 -22.73 1.96
C ARG A 439 -16.08 -22.58 0.55
N ARG A 440 -16.33 -21.46 -0.14
CA ARG A 440 -15.84 -21.22 -1.50
C ARG A 440 -14.41 -20.69 -1.55
N ILE A 441 -13.89 -20.08 -0.47
CA ILE A 441 -12.57 -19.44 -0.46
C ILE A 441 -11.40 -20.44 -0.58
N ALA A 442 -11.58 -21.67 -0.10
CA ALA A 442 -10.49 -22.64 0.02
C ALA A 442 -9.84 -22.98 -1.33
N LYS A 443 -10.64 -23.28 -2.36
CA LYS A 443 -10.13 -23.67 -3.69
C LYS A 443 -9.37 -22.54 -4.40
N PRO A 444 -9.90 -21.30 -4.49
CA PRO A 444 -9.14 -20.18 -5.00
C PRO A 444 -7.86 -19.92 -4.21
N ASN A 445 -7.89 -20.01 -2.88
CA ASN A 445 -6.70 -19.83 -2.05
C ASN A 445 -5.63 -20.89 -2.35
N GLU A 446 -6.00 -22.17 -2.42
CA GLU A 446 -5.08 -23.24 -2.84
C GLU A 446 -4.46 -22.97 -4.21
N ARG A 447 -5.28 -22.56 -5.20
CA ARG A 447 -4.79 -22.19 -6.54
C ARG A 447 -3.77 -21.05 -6.52
N VAL A 448 -3.98 -20.01 -5.70
CA VAL A 448 -3.02 -18.92 -5.54
C VAL A 448 -1.66 -19.46 -5.12
N HIS A 449 -1.63 -20.25 -4.04
CA HIS A 449 -0.39 -20.82 -3.51
C HIS A 449 0.27 -21.78 -4.50
N GLU A 450 -0.50 -22.68 -5.14
CA GLU A 450 0.01 -23.60 -6.16
C GLU A 450 0.72 -22.86 -7.31
N ARG A 451 0.10 -21.79 -7.83
CA ARG A 451 0.69 -20.99 -8.91
C ARG A 451 1.93 -20.23 -8.48
N VAL A 452 1.92 -19.64 -7.28
CA VAL A 452 3.10 -18.97 -6.72
C VAL A 452 4.24 -19.96 -6.53
N HIS A 453 3.97 -21.14 -5.98
CA HIS A 453 4.96 -22.20 -5.79
C HIS A 453 5.51 -22.74 -7.11
N GLU A 454 4.67 -22.86 -8.14
CA GLU A 454 5.11 -23.18 -9.50
C GLU A 454 6.16 -22.17 -9.98
N VAL A 455 5.89 -20.86 -9.83
CA VAL A 455 6.83 -19.81 -10.24
C VAL A 455 8.12 -19.87 -9.42
N LEU A 456 8.04 -20.03 -8.10
CA LEU A 456 9.22 -20.14 -7.23
C LEU A 456 10.09 -21.35 -7.62
N GLY A 457 9.49 -22.47 -8.01
CA GLY A 457 10.23 -23.64 -8.51
C GLY A 457 10.89 -23.42 -9.87
N LEU A 458 10.33 -22.56 -10.73
CA LEU A 458 10.90 -22.21 -12.03
C LEU A 458 12.08 -21.23 -11.92
N LEU A 459 12.15 -20.42 -10.85
CA LEU A 459 13.28 -19.49 -10.60
C LEU A 459 14.63 -20.21 -10.47
N GLY A 460 14.64 -21.48 -10.05
CA GLY A 460 15.85 -22.31 -9.98
C GLY A 460 16.37 -22.81 -11.35
N GLN A 461 15.68 -22.52 -12.45
CA GLN A 461 16.04 -22.94 -13.81
C GLN A 461 16.67 -21.80 -14.61
N ASN A 462 17.17 -22.09 -15.82
CA ASN A 462 17.81 -21.08 -16.69
C ASN A 462 16.78 -20.22 -17.46
N TRP A 463 15.83 -19.62 -16.72
CA TRP A 463 14.73 -18.85 -17.30
C TRP A 463 15.21 -17.59 -18.04
N GLU A 464 16.36 -17.03 -17.66
CA GLU A 464 16.97 -15.85 -18.32
C GLU A 464 17.29 -16.08 -19.80
N ASN A 465 17.54 -17.33 -20.19
CA ASN A 465 17.89 -17.72 -21.55
C ASN A 465 16.81 -18.58 -22.22
N ASP A 466 15.67 -18.80 -21.56
CA ASP A 466 14.56 -19.60 -22.07
C ASP A 466 13.26 -18.78 -22.07
N PRO A 467 12.86 -18.23 -23.23
CA PRO A 467 11.62 -17.46 -23.35
C PRO A 467 10.37 -18.24 -22.95
N ALA A 468 10.34 -19.57 -23.14
CA ALA A 468 9.19 -20.39 -22.80
C ALA A 468 9.01 -20.51 -21.28
N LEU A 469 10.10 -20.57 -20.52
CA LEU A 469 10.05 -20.54 -19.05
C LEU A 469 9.54 -19.18 -18.55
N CYS A 470 10.01 -18.06 -19.13
CA CYS A 470 9.52 -16.73 -18.82
C CYS A 470 8.00 -16.61 -19.06
N GLU A 471 7.51 -17.04 -20.23
CA GLU A 471 6.08 -17.00 -20.55
C GLU A 471 5.25 -17.85 -19.58
N ARG A 472 5.74 -19.03 -19.20
CA ARG A 472 5.08 -19.91 -18.23
C ARG A 472 4.99 -19.29 -16.84
N MET A 473 6.05 -18.63 -16.36
CA MET A 473 6.03 -17.92 -15.08
C MET A 473 5.01 -16.78 -15.08
N VAL A 474 4.95 -15.99 -16.16
CA VAL A 474 3.98 -14.91 -16.31
C VAL A 474 2.55 -15.44 -16.36
N ALA A 475 2.31 -16.55 -17.07
CA ALA A 475 1.00 -17.21 -17.12
C ALA A 475 0.55 -17.69 -15.74
N ALA A 476 1.44 -18.35 -14.98
CA ALA A 476 1.16 -18.81 -13.63
C ALA A 476 0.81 -17.64 -12.69
N MET A 477 1.56 -16.52 -12.75
CA MET A 477 1.23 -15.33 -11.95
C MET A 477 -0.11 -14.70 -12.33
N ARG A 478 -0.49 -14.68 -13.62
CA ARG A 478 -1.83 -14.22 -14.04
C ARG A 478 -2.95 -15.09 -13.47
N GLU A 479 -2.75 -16.40 -13.46
CA GLU A 479 -3.70 -17.34 -12.84
C GLU A 479 -3.78 -17.15 -11.32
N ALA A 480 -2.65 -16.87 -10.66
CA ALA A 480 -2.61 -16.53 -9.24
C ALA A 480 -3.40 -15.24 -8.94
N GLU A 481 -3.25 -14.18 -9.74
CA GLU A 481 -3.99 -12.92 -9.58
C GLU A 481 -5.50 -13.07 -9.80
N ALA A 482 -5.90 -13.89 -10.79
CA ALA A 482 -7.29 -14.20 -11.01
C ALA A 482 -7.90 -14.94 -9.81
N ALA A 483 -7.20 -15.96 -9.29
CA ALA A 483 -7.63 -16.70 -8.10
C ALA A 483 -7.61 -15.81 -6.84
N SER A 484 -6.64 -14.91 -6.71
CA SER A 484 -6.55 -13.91 -5.64
C SER A 484 -7.79 -13.00 -5.62
N SER A 485 -8.26 -12.56 -6.79
CA SER A 485 -9.50 -11.78 -6.91
C SER A 485 -10.73 -12.56 -6.44
N GLU A 486 -10.79 -13.87 -6.72
CA GLU A 486 -11.85 -14.75 -6.21
C GLU A 486 -11.79 -14.92 -4.68
N VAL A 487 -10.59 -14.98 -4.09
CA VAL A 487 -10.38 -15.00 -2.63
C VAL A 487 -10.94 -13.73 -2.00
N LEU A 488 -10.53 -12.56 -2.50
CA LEU A 488 -10.98 -11.26 -1.97
C LEU A 488 -12.51 -11.10 -2.09
N ALA A 489 -13.08 -11.47 -3.24
CA ALA A 489 -14.52 -11.43 -3.45
C ALA A 489 -15.27 -12.40 -2.51
N SER A 490 -14.69 -13.55 -2.19
CA SER A 490 -15.25 -14.49 -1.22
C SER A 490 -15.27 -13.88 0.17
N ILE A 491 -14.21 -13.18 0.60
CA ILE A 491 -14.18 -12.51 1.91
C ILE A 491 -15.26 -11.42 2.00
N ASP A 492 -15.42 -10.59 0.96
CA ASP A 492 -16.48 -9.57 0.93
C ASP A 492 -17.88 -10.20 0.98
N ALA A 493 -18.08 -11.32 0.26
CA ALA A 493 -19.33 -12.06 0.28
C ALA A 493 -19.64 -12.69 1.65
N MET A 494 -18.63 -13.11 2.43
CA MET A 494 -18.86 -13.65 3.78
C MET A 494 -19.50 -12.61 4.71
N VAL A 495 -18.99 -11.38 4.67
CA VAL A 495 -19.54 -10.27 5.47
C VAL A 495 -20.96 -9.94 5.01
N ALA A 496 -21.19 -9.91 3.69
CA ALA A 496 -22.52 -9.66 3.14
C ALA A 496 -23.53 -10.77 3.51
N GLU A 497 -23.15 -12.04 3.42
CA GLU A 497 -24.01 -13.19 3.76
C GLU A 497 -24.33 -13.27 5.26
N ARG A 498 -23.47 -12.73 6.14
CA ARG A 498 -23.71 -12.74 7.58
C ARG A 498 -24.66 -11.62 8.05
N HIS A 499 -24.65 -10.46 7.38
CA HIS A 499 -25.43 -9.28 7.82
C HIS A 499 -26.53 -8.85 6.85
N GLY A 500 -26.65 -9.48 5.68
CA GLY A 500 -27.74 -9.29 4.72
C GLY A 500 -28.76 -10.39 4.86
#